data_AF-A0A947JFH0-F1
#
_entry.id   AF-A0A947JFH0-F1
#
_cell.length_a   1.000
_cell.length_b   1.000
_cell.length_c   1.000
_cell.angle_alpha   90.00
_cell.angle_beta   90.00
_cell.angle_gamma   90.00
#
_symmetry.space_group_name_H-M   'P 1'
#
loop_
_entity.id
_entity.type
_entity.pdbx_description
1 polymer ?
#
loop_
_entity_poly.entity_id
_entity_poly.type
_entity_poly.pdbx_seq_one_letter_code
_entity_poly.pdbx_strand_id
1 'polypeptide(L)' 'MAKRDYYEVLGLSKTANADDIKKAYRNLALKYHPDRVTPDKKKEAEEKFKEMSEAYEVLVDKEKRAGYDQYGHAGVEGSF' A
#
# COMPACT_ATOMS: atom_id res chain seq x y z
N MET A 1 6.85 -15.12 -6.62
CA MET A 1 7.29 -14.25 -5.50
C MET A 1 6.06 -13.93 -4.69
N ALA A 2 6.10 -14.14 -3.37
CA ALA A 2 4.99 -13.75 -2.51
C ALA A 2 4.75 -12.23 -2.63
N LYS A 3 3.49 -11.79 -2.76
CA LYS A 3 3.15 -10.36 -2.67
C LYS A 3 3.67 -9.84 -1.32
N ARG A 4 4.24 -8.62 -1.32
CA ARG A 4 4.73 -7.98 -0.10
C ARG A 4 3.55 -7.63 0.79
N ASP A 5 3.73 -7.78 2.11
CA ASP A 5 2.69 -7.44 3.07
C ASP A 5 2.33 -5.95 2.93
N TYR A 6 1.04 -5.63 2.83
CA TYR A 6 0.57 -4.24 2.65
C TYR A 6 1.01 -3.30 3.77
N TYR A 7 1.17 -3.80 4.99
CA TYR A 7 1.70 -2.99 6.07
C TYR A 7 3.19 -2.67 5.82
N GLU A 8 3.98 -3.61 5.31
CA GLU A 8 5.37 -3.36 4.93
C GLU A 8 5.49 -2.41 3.73
N VAL A 9 4.60 -2.53 2.74
CA VAL A 9 4.54 -1.62 1.59
C VAL A 9 4.32 -0.18 2.05
N LEU A 10 3.43 0.03 3.02
CA LEU A 10 3.18 1.35 3.61
C LEU A 10 4.21 1.74 4.69
N GLY A 11 5.11 0.83 5.09
CA GLY A 11 6.07 1.05 6.17
C GLY A 11 5.42 1.21 7.55
N LEU A 12 4.33 0.47 7.79
CA LEU A 12 3.52 0.51 8.99
C LEU A 12 3.57 -0.82 9.74
N SER A 13 3.23 -0.76 11.03
CA SER A 13 2.92 -1.95 11.82
C SER A 13 1.50 -2.43 11.54
N LYS A 14 1.23 -3.73 11.72
CA LYS A 14 -0.14 -4.30 11.70
C LYS A 14 -1.08 -3.65 12.72
N THR A 15 -0.51 -3.02 13.75
CA THR A 15 -1.24 -2.26 14.77
C THR A 15 -1.59 -0.82 14.36
N ALA A 16 -1.21 -0.39 13.15
CA ALA A 16 -1.47 0.96 12.68
C ALA A 16 -2.98 1.25 12.56
N ASN A 17 -3.39 2.44 12.95
CA ASN A 17 -4.78 2.90 12.80
C ASN A 17 -5.02 3.46 11.38
N ALA A 18 -6.28 3.77 11.07
CA ALA A 18 -6.65 4.30 9.75
C ALA A 18 -6.01 5.66 9.43
N ASP A 19 -5.74 6.50 10.44
CA ASP A 19 -5.07 7.78 10.25
C ASP A 19 -3.60 7.61 9.90
N ASP A 20 -2.92 6.64 10.51
CA ASP A 20 -1.53 6.28 10.21
C ASP A 20 -1.41 5.73 8.79
N ILE A 21 -2.35 4.88 8.37
CA ILE A 21 -2.46 4.36 7.00
C ILE A 21 -2.61 5.50 5.99
N LYS A 22 -3.52 6.45 6.24
CA LYS A 22 -3.70 7.64 5.39
C LYS A 22 -2.46 8.53 5.35
N LYS A 23 -1.80 8.74 6.49
CA LYS A 23 -0.56 9.54 6.56
C LYS A 23 0.59 8.87 5.81
N ALA A 24 0.79 7.58 6.00
CA ALA A 24 1.84 6.82 5.33
C ALA A 24 1.66 6.84 3.80
N TYR A 25 0.43 6.56 3.33
CA TYR A 25 0.11 6.63 1.90
C TYR A 25 0.41 8.01 1.32
N ARG A 26 -0.04 9.10 1.97
CA ARG A 26 0.26 10.47 1.52
C ARG A 26 1.76 10.76 1.46
N ASN A 27 2.52 10.34 2.46
CA ASN A 27 3.97 10.55 2.50
C ASN A 27 4.68 9.78 1.38
N LEU A 28 4.28 8.53 1.13
CA LEU A 28 4.83 7.70 0.07
C LEU A 28 4.43 8.22 -1.31
N ALA A 29 3.17 8.63 -1.51
CA ALA A 29 2.70 9.22 -2.75
C ALA A 29 3.51 10.47 -3.11
N LEU A 30 3.85 11.32 -2.12
CA LEU A 30 4.75 12.45 -2.33
C LEU A 30 6.19 12.00 -2.63
N LYS A 31 6.68 10.94 -1.99
CA LYS A 31 8.05 10.42 -2.21
C LYS A 31 8.23 9.84 -3.62
N TYR A 32 7.20 9.19 -4.14
CA TYR A 32 7.21 8.53 -5.45
C TYR A 32 6.48 9.33 -6.54
N HIS A 33 6.11 10.58 -6.25
CA HIS A 33 5.49 11.46 -7.23
C HIS A 33 6.44 11.71 -8.43
N PRO A 34 5.95 11.73 -9.68
CA PRO A 34 6.78 11.92 -10.88
C PRO A 34 7.63 13.21 -10.88
N ASP A 35 7.20 14.26 -10.16
CA ASP A 35 7.98 15.51 -9.98
C ASP A 35 9.15 15.37 -9.00
N ARG A 36 9.14 14.36 -8.12
CA ARG A 36 10.15 14.16 -7.07
C ARG A 36 11.13 13.04 -7.38
N VAL A 37 10.86 12.25 -8.42
CA VAL A 37 11.71 11.15 -8.85
C VAL A 37 12.38 11.49 -10.18
N THR A 38 13.63 11.06 -10.33
CA THR A 38 14.39 11.24 -11.56
C THR A 38 13.81 10.37 -12.70
N PRO A 39 14.02 10.73 -13.98
CA PRO A 39 13.44 10.00 -15.12
C PRO A 39 13.75 8.50 -15.15
N ASP A 40 14.95 8.11 -14.71
CA ASP A 40 15.40 6.72 -14.56
C ASP A 40 14.62 5.94 -13.48
N LYS A 41 14.10 6.64 -12.47
CA LYS A 41 13.33 6.05 -11.36
C LYS A 41 11.83 6.13 -11.56
N LYS A 42 11.33 6.79 -12.62
CA LYS A 42 9.88 6.91 -12.87
C LYS A 42 9.19 5.55 -12.95
N LYS A 43 9.82 4.57 -13.59
CA LYS A 43 9.28 3.22 -13.72
C LYS A 43 9.19 2.50 -12.37
N GLU A 44 10.26 2.55 -11.58
CA GLU A 44 10.26 1.97 -10.22
C GLU A 44 9.25 2.68 -9.31
N ALA A 45 9.15 4.01 -9.43
CA ALA A 45 8.19 4.81 -8.69
C ALA A 45 6.76 4.44 -9.04
N GLU A 46 6.44 4.20 -10.32
CA GLU A 46 5.12 3.74 -10.77
C GLU A 46 4.77 2.36 -10.19
N GLU A 47 5.70 1.40 -10.23
CA GLU A 47 5.49 0.07 -9.64
C GLU A 47 5.20 0.17 -8.14
N LYS A 48 6.01 0.94 -7.41
CA LYS A 48 5.79 1.19 -5.99
C LYS A 48 4.47 1.92 -5.75
N PHE A 49 4.09 2.87 -6.60
CA PHE A 49 2.85 3.62 -6.50
C PHE A 49 1.62 2.71 -6.65
N LYS A 50 1.68 1.74 -7.57
CA LYS A 50 0.65 0.70 -7.71
C LYS A 50 0.54 -0.15 -6.44
N GLU A 51 1.67 -0.66 -5.93
CA GLU A 51 1.69 -1.47 -4.70
C GLU A 51 1.14 -0.69 -3.48
N MET A 52 1.56 0.56 -3.27
CA MET A 52 1.07 1.36 -2.13
C MET A 52 -0.40 1.74 -2.27
N SER A 53 -0.91 1.89 -3.49
CA SER A 53 -2.31 2.19 -3.75
C SER A 53 -3.19 0.97 -3.44
N GLU A 54 -2.79 -0.23 -3.89
CA GLU A 54 -3.44 -1.49 -3.54
C GLU A 54 -3.43 -1.71 -2.02
N ALA A 55 -2.28 -1.50 -1.37
CA ALA A 55 -2.14 -1.60 0.08
C ALA A 55 -3.04 -0.61 0.82
N TYR A 56 -3.09 0.64 0.38
CA TYR A 56 -3.92 1.67 0.99
C TYR A 56 -5.41 1.34 0.85
N GLU A 57 -5.86 0.92 -0.32
CA GLU A 57 -7.27 0.59 -0.56
C GLU A 57 -7.74 -0.57 0.31
N VAL A 58 -6.91 -1.59 0.48
CA VAL A 58 -7.23 -2.73 1.35
C VAL A 58 -7.20 -2.34 2.83
N LEU A 59 -6.20 -1.59 3.28
CA LEU A 59 -5.99 -1.31 4.70
C LEU A 59 -6.88 -0.17 5.24
N VAL A 60 -7.29 0.78 4.39
CA VAL A 60 -8.17 1.89 4.80
C VAL A 60 -9.62 1.45 4.97
N ASP A 61 -10.04 0.45 4.21
CA ASP A 61 -11.35 -0.17 4.29
C ASP A 61 -11.35 -1.21 5.41
N LYS A 62 -12.24 -1.05 6.38
CA LYS A 62 -12.28 -1.95 7.55
C LYS A 62 -12.68 -3.38 7.19
N GLU A 63 -13.55 -3.57 6.20
CA GLU A 63 -14.01 -4.89 5.77
C GLU A 63 -12.92 -5.59 4.96
N LYS A 64 -12.30 -4.89 4.01
CA LYS A 64 -11.16 -5.43 3.24
C LYS A 64 -9.96 -5.72 4.14
N ARG A 65 -9.66 -4.83 5.09
CA ARG A 65 -8.60 -5.02 6.09
C ARG A 65 -8.87 -6.24 6.95
N ALA A 66 -10.11 -6.45 7.43
CA ALA A 66 -10.45 -7.62 8.21
C ALA A 66 -10.24 -8.92 7.40
N GLY A 67 -10.66 -8.94 6.14
CA GLY A 67 -10.40 -10.06 5.23
C GLY A 67 -8.91 -10.31 5.00
N TYR A 68 -8.13 -9.24 4.82
CA TYR A 68 -6.68 -9.32 4.68
C TYR A 68 -5.97 -9.78 5.96
N ASP A 69 -6.37 -9.27 7.12
CA ASP A 69 -5.78 -9.66 8.41
C ASP A 69 -6.09 -11.14 8.74
N GLN A 70 -7.23 -11.67 8.26
CA GLN A 70 -7.66 -13.05 8.49
C GLN A 70 -7.10 -14.06 7.48
N TYR A 71 -6.99 -13.68 6.20
CA TYR A 71 -6.64 -14.61 5.11
C TYR A 71 -5.42 -14.16 4.28
N GLY A 72 -4.77 -13.07 4.64
CA GLY A 72 -3.68 -12.47 3.88
C GLY A 72 -4.14 -11.95 2.51
N HIS A 73 -3.23 -11.93 1.53
CA HIS A 73 -3.55 -11.49 0.16
C HIS A 73 -4.67 -12.31 -0.51
N ALA A 74 -4.85 -13.57 -0.13
CA ALA A 74 -5.93 -14.42 -0.63
C ALA A 74 -7.34 -13.92 -0.22
N GLY A 75 -7.44 -13.19 0.89
CA GLY A 75 -8.70 -12.62 1.38
C GLY A 75 -9.21 -11.43 0.57
N VAL A 76 -8.35 -10.86 -0.30
CA VAL A 76 -8.64 -9.64 -1.06
C VAL A 76 -8.35 -9.79 -2.56
N GLU A 77 -7.81 -10.94 -3.00
CA GLU A 77 -7.46 -11.25 -4.39
C GLU A 77 -8.66 -11.23 -5.36
N GLY A 78 -9.90 -11.30 -4.86
CA GLY A 78 -11.12 -11.24 -5.67
C GLY A 78 -11.79 -9.86 -5.75
N SER A 79 -11.18 -8.83 -5.16
CA SER A 79 -11.76 -7.46 -5.11
C SER A 79 -11.11 -6.48 -6.10
N PHE A 80 -10.21 -6.93 -6.97
CA PHE A 80 -9.45 -6.14 -7.93
C PHE A 80 -9.46 -6.74 -9.33
#